data_AF-A0A484X796-F1
#
_entry.id   AF-A0A484X796-F1
#
_cell.length_a   1.000
_cell.length_b   1.000
_cell.length_c   1.000
_cell.angle_alpha   90.00
_cell.angle_beta   90.00
_cell.angle_gamma   90.00
#
_symmetry.space_group_name_H-M   'P 1'
#
loop_
_entity.id
_entity.type
_entity.pdbx_description
1 polymer ?
#
loop_
_entity_poly.entity_id
_entity_poly.type
_entity_poly.pdbx_seq_one_letter_code
_entity_poly.pdbx_strand_id
1 'polypeptide(L)' 'MLKAWKTALKAENAVDFSGLIHQAIIILEKGRFVSPWKHILVDEFQDISPQRAALLSALRAQKQTYLAFCRRR' A
#
# COMPACT_ATOMS: atom_id res chain seq x y z
N MET A 1 17.52 12.37 16.37
CA MET A 1 16.22 11.99 16.96
C MET A 1 15.52 10.87 16.18
N LEU A 2 15.24 11.00 14.88
CA LEU A 2 14.56 9.96 14.06
C LEU A 2 15.25 8.57 14.02
N LYS A 3 16.57 8.50 14.15
CA LYS A 3 17.31 7.22 14.13
C LYS A 3 17.05 6.37 15.37
N ALA A 4 17.01 6.99 16.56
CA ALA A 4 16.80 6.27 17.81
C ALA A 4 15.40 5.63 17.87
N TRP A 5 14.40 6.35 17.34
CA TRP A 5 13.03 5.88 17.26
C TRP A 5 12.88 4.67 16.32
N LYS A 6 13.48 4.74 15.12
CA LYS A 6 13.51 3.60 14.18
C LYS A 6 14.24 2.37 14.74
N THR A 7 15.28 2.57 15.56
CA THR A 7 16.01 1.47 16.19
C THR A 7 15.19 0.81 17.31
N ALA A 8 14.44 1.58 18.09
CA ALA A 8 13.52 1.06 19.11
C ALA A 8 12.38 0.22 18.49
N LEU A 9 11.76 0.72 17.41
CA LEU A 9 10.74 0.00 16.63
C LEU A 9 11.25 -1.36 16.11
N LYS A 10 12.49 -1.38 15.60
CA LYS A 10 13.12 -2.61 15.10
C LYS A 10 13.43 -3.61 16.22
N ALA A 11 13.71 -3.13 17.43
CA ALA A 11 13.96 -3.98 18.60
C ALA A 11 12.68 -4.64 19.14
N GLU A 12 11.52 -4.00 18.95
CA GLU A 12 10.19 -4.52 19.36
C GLU A 12 9.51 -5.38 18.28
N ASN A 13 10.16 -5.65 17.14
CA ASN A 13 9.54 -6.28 15.96
C ASN A 13 8.30 -5.53 15.45
N ALA A 14 8.13 -4.28 15.84
CA ALA A 14 7.04 -3.42 15.44
C ALA A 14 7.39 -2.80 14.07
N VAL A 15 6.62 -3.14 13.04
CA VAL A 15 6.79 -2.57 11.71
C VAL A 15 5.86 -1.37 11.57
N ASP A 16 6.45 -0.21 11.26
CA ASP A 16 5.69 1.00 10.95
C ASP A 16 4.66 0.74 9.84
N PHE A 17 3.51 1.39 9.90
CA PHE A 17 2.47 1.30 8.87
C PHE A 17 3.01 1.59 7.46
N SER A 18 3.93 2.56 7.35
CA SER A 18 4.64 2.90 6.11
C SER A 18 5.57 1.78 5.63
N GLY A 19 6.27 1.11 6.55
CA GLY A 19 7.17 -0.01 6.24
C GLY A 19 6.42 -1.24 5.76
N LEU A 20 5.26 -1.54 6.37
CA LEU A 20 4.38 -2.63 5.96
C LEU A 20 3.84 -2.43 4.54
N ILE A 21 3.39 -1.22 4.21
CA ILE A 21 2.93 -0.88 2.85
C ILE A 21 4.07 -1.06 1.84
N HIS A 22 5.28 -0.61 2.20
CA HIS A 22 6.44 -0.75 1.31
C HIS A 22 6.82 -2.22 1.06
N GLN A 23 6.81 -3.05 2.11
CA GLN A 23 7.03 -4.49 1.97
C GLN A 23 5.95 -5.15 1.11
N ALA A 24 4.68 -4.78 1.29
CA ALA A 24 3.58 -5.28 0.48
C ALA A 24 3.76 -4.91 -1.01
N ILE A 25 4.15 -3.68 -1.31
CA ILE A 25 4.45 -3.24 -2.68
C ILE A 25 5.57 -4.10 -3.29
N ILE A 26 6.67 -4.32 -2.57
CA ILE A 26 7.79 -5.14 -3.06
C ILE A 26 7.35 -6.58 -3.36
N ILE A 27 6.48 -7.16 -2.54
CA ILE A 27 5.95 -8.52 -2.75
C ILE A 27 5.06 -8.57 -3.99
N LEU A 28 4.22 -7.54 -4.19
CA LEU A 28 3.34 -7.38 -5.34
C LEU A 28 4.12 -7.17 -6.65
N GLU A 29 5.15 -6.31 -6.63
CA GLU A 29 6.02 -6.06 -7.79
C GLU A 29 6.82 -7.30 -8.19
N LYS A 30 7.28 -8.08 -7.22
CA LYS A 30 7.97 -9.36 -7.47
C LYS A 30 7.05 -10.46 -7.98
N GLY A 31 5.73 -10.22 -8.10
CA GLY A 31 4.76 -11.19 -8.60
C GLY A 31 4.58 -12.43 -7.71
N ARG A 32 5.06 -12.38 -6.46
CA ARG A 32 4.94 -13.50 -5.49
C ARG A 32 3.52 -13.63 -4.95
N PHE A 33 2.74 -12.57 -5.04
CA PHE A 33 1.33 -12.53 -4.69
C PHE A 33 0.53 -11.93 -5.83
N VAL A 34 -0.47 -12.65 -6.32
CA VAL A 34 -1.45 -12.17 -7.30
C VAL A 34 -2.73 -11.88 -6.56
N SER A 35 -3.19 -10.62 -6.59
CA SER A 35 -4.44 -10.26 -5.93
C SER A 35 -5.64 -10.89 -6.66
N PRO A 36 -6.54 -11.62 -5.97
CA PRO A 36 -7.75 -12.19 -6.58
C PRO A 36 -8.88 -11.15 -6.78
N TRP A 37 -8.65 -9.90 -6.39
CA TRP A 37 -9.67 -8.84 -6.41
C TRP A 37 -9.77 -8.19 -7.79
N LYS A 38 -10.97 -8.26 -8.39
CA LYS A 38 -11.25 -7.64 -9.69
C LYS A 38 -11.67 -6.18 -9.60
N HIS A 39 -12.26 -5.77 -8.48
CA HIS A 39 -12.77 -4.43 -8.26
C HIS A 39 -12.34 -3.91 -6.89
N ILE A 40 -11.73 -2.73 -6.87
CA ILE A 40 -11.33 -2.05 -5.64
C ILE A 40 -12.03 -0.69 -5.62
N LEU A 41 -12.74 -0.39 -4.54
CA LEU A 41 -13.43 0.89 -4.32
C LEU A 41 -12.62 1.73 -3.34
N VAL A 42 -12.42 3.01 -3.65
CA VAL A 42 -11.75 3.97 -2.77
C VAL A 42 -12.70 5.13 -2.50
N ASP A 43 -13.10 5.30 -1.23
CA ASP A 43 -14.07 6.33 -0.80
C ASP A 43 -13.37 7.67 -0.43
N GLU A 44 -12.14 7.63 0.07
CA GLU A 44 -11.37 8.82 0.51
C GLU A 44 -10.12 9.06 -0.33
N PHE A 45 -10.29 9.38 -1.62
CA PHE A 45 -9.14 9.59 -2.49
C PHE A 45 -8.40 10.90 -2.23
N GLN A 46 -9.05 11.91 -1.64
CA GLN A 46 -8.43 13.21 -1.37
C GLN A 46 -7.34 13.10 -0.29
N ASP A 47 -7.50 12.17 0.66
CA ASP A 47 -6.53 11.90 1.75
C ASP A 47 -5.54 10.79 1.41
N ILE A 48 -5.32 10.52 0.11
CA ILE A 48 -4.41 9.46 -0.28
C ILE A 48 -2.95 9.88 -0.10
N SER A 49 -2.26 9.20 0.82
CA SER A 49 -0.80 9.35 0.95
C SER A 49 -0.09 8.71 -0.26
N PRO A 50 1.10 9.22 -0.66
CA PRO A 50 1.83 8.72 -1.83
C PRO A 50 2.14 7.22 -1.75
N GLN A 51 2.28 6.68 -0.54
CA GLN A 51 2.53 5.25 -0.30
C GLN A 51 1.31 4.38 -0.65
N ARG A 52 0.10 4.86 -0.34
CA ARG A 52 -1.15 4.19 -0.72
C ARG A 52 -1.39 4.27 -2.22
N ALA A 53 -1.03 5.40 -2.85
CA ALA A 53 -1.08 5.54 -4.31
C ALA A 53 -0.12 4.58 -5.03
N ALA A 54 1.08 4.38 -4.49
CA ALA A 54 2.03 3.39 -5.00
C ALA A 54 1.49 1.96 -4.87
N LEU A 55 0.84 1.63 -3.75
CA LEU A 55 0.18 0.33 -3.56
C LEU A 55 -0.94 0.10 -4.58
N LEU A 56 -1.82 1.09 -4.78
CA LEU A 56 -2.86 1.03 -5.81
C LEU A 56 -2.27 0.88 -7.21
N SER A 57 -1.15 1.53 -7.50
CA SER A 57 -0.47 1.44 -8.80
C SER A 57 0.12 0.05 -9.02
N ALA A 58 0.73 -0.54 -7.99
CA ALA A 58 1.22 -1.93 -8.04
C ALA A 58 0.07 -2.93 -8.23
N LEU A 59 -1.07 -2.73 -7.56
CA LEU A 59 -2.27 -3.57 -7.72
C LEU A 59 -2.93 -3.41 -9.10
N ARG A 60 -2.90 -2.21 -9.68
CA ARG A 60 -3.38 -1.96 -11.06
C ARG A 60 -2.45 -2.54 -12.12
N ALA A 61 -1.15 -2.60 -11.84
CA ALA A 61 -0.18 -3.26 -12.72
C ALA A 61 -0.39 -4.78 -12.77
N GLN A 62 -0.94 -5.37 -11.70
CA GLN A 62 -1.44 -6.74 -11.72
C GLN A 62 -2.76 -6.82 -12.51
N LYS A 63 -2.88 -7.82 -13.39
CA LYS A 63 -3.92 -7.89 -14.43
C LYS A 63 -5.36 -7.78 -13.87
N GLN A 64 -6.15 -6.91 -14.50
CA GLN A 64 -7.62 -6.76 -14.40
C GLN A 64 -8.18 -6.26 -13.06
N THR A 65 -7.43 -5.42 -12.34
CA THR A 65 -7.99 -4.66 -11.21
C THR A 65 -8.64 -3.38 -11.71
N TYR A 66 -9.97 -3.31 -11.68
CA TYR A 66 -10.72 -2.09 -11.95
C TYR A 66 -10.86 -1.28 -10.66
N LEU A 67 -10.25 -0.08 -10.64
CA LEU A 67 -10.39 0.85 -9.54
C LEU A 67 -11.65 1.69 -9.78
N ALA A 68 -12.69 1.46 -8.99
CA ALA A 68 -13.91 2.26 -9.02
C ALA A 68 -13.76 3.44 -8.06
N PHE A 69 -13.82 4.63 -8.63
CA PHE A 69 -13.63 5.89 -7.91
C PHE A 69 -15.00 6.46 -7.51
N CYS A 70 -15.29 6.48 -6.21
CA CYS A 70 -16.49 7.15 -5.72
C CYS A 70 -16.18 8.64 -5.55
N ARG A 71 -16.54 9.45 -6.55
CA ARG A 71 -16.47 10.91 -6.41
C ARG A 71 -17.68 11.34 -5.59
N ARG A 72 -17.53 11.51 -4.25
CA ARG A 72 -18.51 12.29 -3.49
C ARG A 72 -18.49 13.70 -4.06
N ARG A 73 -19.64 14.07 -4.64
CA ARG A 73 -19.94 15.42 -5.08
C ARG A 73 -20.05 16.33 -3.86
#